data_AF-A0A9W6R4G0-F1
#
_entry.id   AF-A0A9W6R4G0-F1
#
_cell.length_a   1.000
_cell.length_b   1.000
_cell.length_c   1.000
_cell.angle_alpha   90.00
_cell.angle_beta   90.00
_cell.angle_gamma   90.00
#
_symmetry.space_group_name_H-M   'P 1'
#
loop_
_entity.id
_entity.type
_entity.pdbx_description
1 polymer ?
#
loop_
_entity_poly.entity_id
_entity_poly.type
_entity_poly.pdbx_seq_one_letter_code
_entity_poly.pdbx_strand_id
1 'polypeptide(L)'
;MRVGRVRTLVVAVAGTLGAFGITLAGSAPAVAAPNFQVPFACGTTVTAATFSDHSPQYAVDFQKSDITGMPVLASAAGTISRVQNEGDVSYGRWIEIDHGGGYTTRYAHLSVQEVSVGQNVSLGKEIGKAGATGGVTGPHLHYEQRVNGTVRKAILDGVAVPYYAHTAFTSHNSCGFNPYTPTQVCGSGYSVIDSQALTGGTVYLLFNSANGYNCVTTIKSTSIGTASPVSAHLQVQGSTVVTDSGSFAYYAGPVSRAAGSTCVQWGGSVGSSSYTSPYEHCS
;
A
#
# COMPACT_ATOMS: atom_id res chain seq x y z
N MET A 1 -8.10 -73.52 59.45
CA MET A 1 -8.84 -72.28 59.13
C MET A 1 -8.12 -71.60 57.96
N ARG A 2 -8.83 -71.38 56.84
CA ARG A 2 -8.29 -70.83 55.58
C ARG A 2 -8.03 -69.33 55.73
N VAL A 3 -6.81 -68.88 55.44
CA VAL A 3 -6.47 -67.46 55.29
C VAL A 3 -6.50 -67.12 53.79
N GLY A 4 -7.45 -66.28 53.39
CA GLY A 4 -7.70 -65.87 52.02
C GLY A 4 -6.67 -64.86 51.50
N ARG A 5 -6.19 -65.06 50.27
CA ARG A 5 -5.35 -64.12 49.53
C ARG A 5 -6.20 -62.94 49.03
N VAL A 6 -5.87 -61.73 49.46
CA VAL A 6 -6.41 -60.48 48.90
C VAL A 6 -5.65 -60.18 47.61
N ARG A 7 -6.36 -60.11 46.47
CA ARG A 7 -5.83 -59.66 45.18
C ARG A 7 -6.08 -58.16 45.05
N THR A 8 -5.00 -57.37 45.03
CA THR A 8 -5.04 -55.94 44.73
C THR A 8 -5.32 -55.74 43.23
N LEU A 9 -6.44 -55.10 42.89
CA LEU A 9 -6.71 -54.61 41.54
C LEU A 9 -5.94 -53.30 41.31
N VAL A 10 -5.05 -53.29 40.32
CA VAL A 10 -4.46 -52.05 39.77
C VAL A 10 -5.39 -51.55 38.68
N VAL A 11 -6.03 -50.39 38.91
CA VAL A 11 -6.79 -49.68 37.88
C VAL A 11 -5.79 -48.82 37.09
N ALA A 12 -5.52 -49.20 35.85
CA ALA A 12 -4.75 -48.39 34.91
C ALA A 12 -5.66 -47.27 34.36
N VAL A 13 -5.42 -46.03 34.76
CA VAL A 13 -6.03 -44.85 34.14
C VAL A 13 -5.27 -44.57 32.84
N ALA A 14 -5.87 -44.92 31.70
CA ALA A 14 -5.37 -44.53 30.39
C ALA A 14 -5.60 -43.03 30.19
N GLY A 15 -4.58 -42.22 30.47
CA GLY A 15 -4.58 -40.80 30.14
C GLY A 15 -4.41 -40.62 28.63
N THR A 16 -5.47 -40.27 27.92
CA THR A 16 -5.38 -39.80 26.53
C THR A 16 -4.77 -38.40 26.52
N LEU A 17 -3.47 -38.31 26.23
CA LEU A 17 -2.80 -37.07 25.83
C LEU A 17 -3.43 -36.59 24.51
N GLY A 18 -4.40 -35.69 24.61
CA GLY A 18 -4.90 -34.95 23.46
C GLY A 18 -3.77 -34.08 22.93
N ALA A 19 -3.25 -34.44 21.75
CA ALA A 19 -2.35 -33.59 20.99
C ALA A 19 -3.13 -32.33 20.58
N PHE A 20 -3.04 -31.26 21.38
CA PHE A 20 -3.37 -29.92 20.95
C PHE A 20 -2.35 -29.53 19.89
N GLY A 21 -2.71 -29.77 18.62
CA GLY A 21 -2.00 -29.17 17.50
C GLY A 21 -2.06 -27.67 17.65
N ILE A 22 -0.93 -27.06 18.00
CA ILE A 22 -0.74 -25.62 17.90
C ILE A 22 -0.82 -25.31 16.40
N THR A 23 -1.98 -24.87 15.94
CA THR A 23 -2.09 -24.21 14.65
C THR A 23 -1.30 -22.91 14.78
N LEU A 24 -0.07 -22.91 14.26
CA LEU A 24 0.64 -21.67 13.98
C LEU A 24 -0.26 -20.90 13.01
N ALA A 25 -1.01 -19.93 13.53
CA ALA A 25 -1.74 -18.98 12.69
C ALA A 25 -0.72 -18.36 11.76
N GLY A 26 -0.77 -18.74 10.48
CA GLY A 26 0.10 -18.17 9.46
C GLY A 26 -0.08 -16.66 9.51
N SER A 27 1.00 -15.93 9.76
CA SER A 27 1.03 -14.48 9.60
C SER A 27 0.56 -14.19 8.18
N ALA A 28 -0.58 -13.49 8.05
CA ALA A 28 -1.02 -12.99 6.77
C ALA A 28 0.16 -12.25 6.10
N PRO A 29 0.41 -12.44 4.81
CA PRO A 29 1.51 -11.76 4.13
C PRO A 29 1.38 -10.27 4.38
N ALA A 30 2.47 -9.64 4.82
CA ALA A 30 2.50 -8.19 5.01
C ALA A 30 2.16 -7.55 3.66
N VAL A 31 0.99 -6.91 3.56
CA VAL A 31 0.61 -6.16 2.37
C VAL A 31 1.60 -5.00 2.25
N ALA A 32 2.21 -4.85 1.08
CA ALA A 32 3.09 -3.71 0.82
C ALA A 32 2.35 -2.40 1.09
N ALA A 33 3.03 -1.41 1.66
CA ALA A 33 2.43 -0.11 1.89
C ALA A 33 1.91 0.47 0.56
N PRO A 34 0.70 1.06 0.53
CA PRO A 34 0.26 1.85 -0.62
C PRO A 34 1.29 2.93 -0.95
N ASN A 35 1.43 3.28 -2.24
CA ASN A 35 2.24 4.44 -2.62
C ASN A 35 1.48 5.73 -2.30
N PHE A 36 1.56 6.17 -1.04
CA PHE A 36 0.89 7.38 -0.59
C PHE A 36 1.44 8.60 -1.34
N GLN A 37 0.54 9.37 -1.92
CA GLN A 37 0.84 10.63 -2.59
C GLN A 37 0.66 11.80 -1.63
N VAL A 38 1.36 12.91 -1.91
CA VAL A 38 1.07 14.19 -1.23
C VAL A 38 -0.42 14.54 -1.42
N PRO A 39 -1.15 14.91 -0.37
CA PRO A 39 -2.63 14.95 -0.39
C PRO A 39 -3.21 16.24 -0.99
N PHE A 40 -2.59 16.76 -2.05
CA PHE A 40 -3.03 17.98 -2.76
C PHE A 40 -3.06 17.74 -4.26
N ALA A 41 -3.69 18.66 -5.00
CA ALA A 41 -3.76 18.58 -6.46
C ALA A 41 -2.36 18.52 -7.10
N CYS A 42 -2.27 17.84 -8.24
CA CYS A 42 -1.06 17.72 -9.04
C CYS A 42 -0.30 19.05 -9.18
N GLY A 43 1.03 19.00 -9.01
CA GLY A 43 1.93 20.16 -9.16
C GLY A 43 1.90 21.12 -7.96
N THR A 44 0.99 20.94 -7.01
CA THR A 44 0.95 21.75 -5.79
C THR A 44 2.20 21.48 -4.96
N THR A 45 2.99 22.51 -4.70
CA THR A 45 4.10 22.45 -3.75
C THR A 45 3.64 22.95 -2.38
N VAL A 46 3.84 22.12 -1.35
CA VAL A 46 3.56 22.44 0.05
C VAL A 46 4.80 22.20 0.90
N THR A 47 4.93 22.94 1.99
CA THR A 47 5.96 22.64 3.00
C THR A 47 5.43 21.54 3.90
N ALA A 48 6.10 20.40 3.94
CA ALA A 48 5.84 19.34 4.90
C ALA A 48 6.83 19.45 6.06
N ALA A 49 6.34 19.29 7.29
CA ALA A 49 7.17 19.29 8.48
C ALA A 49 6.70 18.26 9.50
N THR A 50 7.67 17.61 10.15
CA THR A 50 7.48 16.84 11.38
C THR A 50 8.51 17.31 12.42
N PHE A 51 8.09 17.49 13.67
CA PHE A 51 8.95 17.97 14.77
C PHE A 51 8.77 17.13 16.05
N SER A 52 9.65 17.33 17.05
CA SER A 52 9.73 16.50 18.26
C SER A 52 8.43 16.48 19.07
N ASP A 53 7.79 17.64 19.19
CA ASP A 53 6.64 17.85 20.07
C ASP A 53 5.31 17.73 19.30
N HIS A 54 5.38 17.18 18.08
CA HIS A 54 4.20 16.92 17.28
C HIS A 54 3.40 15.78 17.92
N SER A 55 2.11 16.02 18.13
CA SER A 55 1.21 15.05 18.76
C SER A 55 0.13 14.63 17.77
N PRO A 56 0.05 13.34 17.40
CA PRO A 56 0.98 12.25 17.76
C PRO A 56 2.34 12.34 17.06
N GLN A 57 3.34 11.67 17.64
CA GLN A 57 4.68 11.61 17.05
C GLN A 57 4.63 11.05 15.62
N TYR A 58 5.38 11.68 14.71
CA TYR A 58 5.44 11.38 13.26
C TYR A 58 4.27 11.86 12.41
N ALA A 59 3.32 12.61 12.97
CA ALA A 59 2.40 13.38 12.15
C ALA A 59 3.17 14.36 11.23
N VAL A 60 2.49 14.83 10.19
CA VAL A 60 3.03 15.78 9.22
C VAL A 60 2.09 16.96 9.14
N ASP A 61 2.62 18.16 9.30
CA ASP A 61 1.88 19.38 9.00
C ASP A 61 2.28 19.84 7.60
N PHE A 62 1.31 19.89 6.71
CA PHE A 62 1.47 20.56 5.43
C PHE A 62 1.04 22.01 5.54
N GLN A 63 1.91 22.91 5.10
CA GLN A 63 1.74 24.35 5.22
C GLN A 63 1.97 25.02 3.86
N LYS A 64 1.13 26.01 3.57
CA LYS A 64 1.22 26.93 2.43
C LYS A 64 0.47 28.21 2.78
N SER A 65 0.92 29.36 2.27
CA SER A 65 0.34 30.67 2.62
C SER A 65 -1.16 30.82 2.31
N ASP A 66 -1.66 30.08 1.32
CA ASP A 66 -3.03 30.06 0.81
C ASP A 66 -3.71 28.71 1.07
N ILE A 67 -3.28 27.96 2.10
CA ILE A 67 -3.76 26.59 2.34
C ILE A 67 -5.24 26.50 2.71
N THR A 68 -5.81 27.55 3.30
CA THR A 68 -7.23 27.56 3.68
C THR A 68 -8.13 27.37 2.46
N GLY A 69 -8.99 26.36 2.51
CA GLY A 69 -9.91 26.03 1.43
C GLY A 69 -9.29 25.25 0.28
N MET A 70 -7.97 24.98 0.29
CA MET A 70 -7.35 24.11 -0.70
C MET A 70 -7.97 22.71 -0.66
N PRO A 71 -8.28 22.11 -1.82
CA PRO A 71 -8.71 20.72 -1.91
C PRO A 71 -7.70 19.78 -1.26
N VAL A 72 -8.19 18.94 -0.36
CA VAL A 72 -7.44 17.83 0.24
C VAL A 72 -7.86 16.56 -0.46
N LEU A 73 -6.88 15.84 -1.00
CA LEU A 73 -7.10 14.64 -1.79
C LEU A 73 -6.67 13.39 -1.01
N ALA A 74 -7.33 12.27 -1.26
CA ALA A 74 -6.90 10.97 -0.74
C ALA A 74 -5.47 10.65 -1.22
N SER A 75 -4.55 10.39 -0.28
CA SER A 75 -3.16 10.00 -0.58
C SER A 75 -3.06 8.64 -1.27
N ALA A 76 -4.02 7.75 -1.04
CA ALA A 76 -4.12 6.45 -1.68
C ALA A 76 -5.59 6.03 -1.76
N ALA A 77 -5.90 5.06 -2.61
CA ALA A 77 -7.25 4.49 -2.69
C ALA A 77 -7.61 3.74 -1.40
N GLY A 78 -8.88 3.73 -1.03
CA GLY A 78 -9.35 3.06 0.18
C GLY A 78 -10.82 3.31 0.46
N THR A 79 -11.24 2.97 1.67
CA THR A 79 -12.60 3.19 2.17
C THR A 79 -12.56 4.19 3.32
N ILE A 80 -13.45 5.17 3.32
CA ILE A 80 -13.56 6.13 4.43
C ILE A 80 -13.98 5.38 5.70
N SER A 81 -13.09 5.31 6.69
CA SER A 81 -13.34 4.61 7.95
C SER A 81 -13.95 5.54 9.01
N ARG A 82 -13.61 6.83 8.98
CA ARG A 82 -14.10 7.83 9.94
C ARG A 82 -14.28 9.19 9.29
N VAL A 83 -15.33 9.89 9.71
CA VAL A 83 -15.58 11.30 9.48
C VAL A 83 -16.04 11.87 10.81
N GLN A 84 -15.26 12.75 11.42
CA GLN A 84 -15.48 13.22 12.79
C GLN A 84 -15.33 14.73 12.89
N ASN A 85 -15.98 15.33 13.88
CA ASN A 85 -15.87 16.75 14.20
C ASN A 85 -15.75 16.93 15.71
N GLU A 86 -14.58 17.37 16.16
CA GLU A 86 -14.23 17.61 17.56
C GLU A 86 -14.36 19.10 17.95
N GLY A 87 -14.89 19.95 17.07
CA GLY A 87 -15.05 21.38 17.33
C GLY A 87 -13.72 22.14 17.31
N ASP A 88 -13.49 22.96 18.35
CA ASP A 88 -12.34 23.87 18.46
C ASP A 88 -11.19 23.27 19.30
N VAL A 89 -11.18 21.95 19.47
CA VAL A 89 -10.13 21.21 20.21
C VAL A 89 -9.54 20.10 19.36
N SER A 90 -8.33 19.65 19.74
CA SER A 90 -7.62 18.53 19.11
C SER A 90 -7.67 18.57 17.58
N TYR A 91 -8.16 17.53 16.89
CA TYR A 91 -8.13 17.42 15.43
C TYR A 91 -9.15 18.31 14.71
N GLY A 92 -10.13 18.88 15.41
CA GLY A 92 -11.25 19.59 14.78
C GLY A 92 -12.03 18.67 13.85
N ARG A 93 -12.24 19.09 12.60
CA ARG A 93 -12.84 18.24 11.56
C ARG A 93 -11.76 17.37 10.93
N TRP A 94 -11.99 16.07 10.90
CA TRP A 94 -11.03 15.14 10.32
C TRP A 94 -11.66 13.92 9.66
N ILE A 95 -10.91 13.35 8.72
CA ILE A 95 -11.27 12.17 7.94
C ILE A 95 -10.17 11.12 8.12
N GLU A 96 -10.55 9.84 8.18
CA GLU A 96 -9.62 8.72 8.10
C GLU A 96 -10.04 7.78 6.96
N ILE A 97 -9.03 7.30 6.23
CA ILE A 97 -9.18 6.35 5.12
C ILE A 97 -8.47 5.06 5.51
N ASP A 98 -9.17 3.94 5.42
CA ASP A 98 -8.60 2.59 5.49
C ASP A 98 -8.19 2.13 4.08
N HIS A 99 -6.92 1.77 3.93
CA HIS A 99 -6.31 1.34 2.68
C HIS A 99 -6.13 -0.19 2.60
N GLY A 100 -6.59 -0.92 3.63
CA GLY A 100 -6.33 -2.35 3.78
C GLY A 100 -4.94 -2.65 4.36
N GLY A 101 -4.70 -3.91 4.72
CA GLY A 101 -3.40 -4.35 5.27
C GLY A 101 -3.00 -3.68 6.59
N GLY A 102 -3.95 -3.05 7.29
CA GLY A 102 -3.71 -2.27 8.50
C GLY A 102 -3.27 -0.82 8.26
N TYR A 103 -3.15 -0.39 7.01
CA TYR A 103 -2.76 0.99 6.66
C TYR A 103 -3.96 1.93 6.72
N THR A 104 -3.79 3.05 7.43
CA THR A 104 -4.77 4.15 7.44
C THR A 104 -4.08 5.49 7.24
N THR A 105 -4.76 6.44 6.62
CA THR A 105 -4.33 7.85 6.61
C THR A 105 -5.36 8.73 7.31
N ARG A 106 -4.90 9.76 8.02
CA ARG A 106 -5.76 10.75 8.68
C ARG A 106 -5.47 12.15 8.16
N TYR A 107 -6.53 12.95 8.01
CA TYR A 107 -6.51 14.32 7.49
C TYR A 107 -7.32 15.18 8.44
N ALA A 108 -6.70 16.14 9.12
CA ALA A 108 -7.33 16.91 10.19
C ALA A 108 -7.25 18.43 9.96
N HIS A 109 -7.89 19.19 10.86
CA HIS A 109 -8.06 20.64 10.79
C HIS A 109 -8.83 21.11 9.55
N LEU A 110 -9.67 20.23 8.99
CA LEU A 110 -10.38 20.50 7.75
C LEU A 110 -11.40 21.64 7.95
N SER A 111 -11.57 22.46 6.93
CA SER A 111 -12.69 23.42 6.87
C SER A 111 -13.97 22.74 6.37
N VAL A 112 -13.85 21.75 5.48
CA VAL A 112 -14.98 21.02 4.89
C VAL A 112 -14.63 19.53 4.82
N GLN A 113 -15.62 18.67 5.05
CA GLN A 113 -15.58 17.23 4.81
C GLN A 113 -16.60 16.90 3.72
N GLU A 114 -16.18 16.26 2.63
CA GLU A 114 -17.00 16.06 1.42
C GLU A 114 -17.31 14.57 1.14
N VAL A 115 -17.12 13.72 2.15
CA VAL A 115 -17.26 12.27 2.06
C VAL A 115 -18.00 11.70 3.26
N SER A 116 -18.48 10.47 3.11
CA SER A 116 -19.20 9.73 4.15
C SER A 116 -18.48 8.43 4.53
N VAL A 117 -18.63 7.99 5.77
CA VAL A 117 -18.13 6.68 6.22
C VAL A 117 -18.67 5.56 5.33
N GLY A 118 -17.79 4.62 4.95
CA GLY A 118 -18.09 3.51 4.04
C GLY A 118 -17.93 3.85 2.55
N GLN A 119 -17.72 5.11 2.20
CA GLN A 119 -17.48 5.50 0.81
C GLN A 119 -16.11 4.98 0.32
N ASN A 120 -16.08 4.36 -0.86
CA ASN A 120 -14.84 4.05 -1.55
C ASN A 120 -14.31 5.29 -2.28
N VAL A 121 -13.01 5.54 -2.12
CA VAL A 121 -12.32 6.65 -2.78
C VAL A 121 -11.10 6.11 -3.53
N SER A 122 -10.91 6.59 -4.75
CA SER A 122 -9.67 6.37 -5.49
C SER A 122 -8.57 7.31 -4.96
N LEU A 123 -7.30 6.97 -5.23
CA LEU A 123 -6.20 7.92 -5.04
C LEU A 123 -6.53 9.24 -5.75
N GLY A 124 -6.30 10.35 -5.06
CA GLY A 124 -6.53 11.69 -5.58
C GLY A 124 -7.98 12.14 -5.64
N LYS A 125 -8.93 11.35 -5.13
CA LYS A 125 -10.29 11.84 -4.91
C LYS A 125 -10.28 12.94 -3.85
N GLU A 126 -10.88 14.08 -4.15
CA GLU A 126 -11.13 15.12 -3.14
C GLU A 126 -12.02 14.58 -2.04
N ILE A 127 -11.57 14.76 -0.80
CA ILE A 127 -12.25 14.28 0.41
C ILE A 127 -12.72 15.43 1.32
N GLY A 128 -12.19 16.63 1.12
CA GLY A 128 -12.44 17.78 1.97
C GLY A 128 -11.53 18.93 1.60
N LYS A 129 -11.51 19.96 2.46
CA LYS A 129 -10.69 21.17 2.26
C LYS A 129 -9.89 21.49 3.50
N ALA A 130 -8.64 21.90 3.32
CA ALA A 130 -7.78 22.30 4.43
C ALA A 130 -8.33 23.55 5.12
N GLY A 131 -7.99 23.73 6.40
CA GLY A 131 -8.59 24.76 7.22
C GLY A 131 -7.82 24.99 8.51
N ALA A 132 -8.56 25.42 9.54
CA ALA A 132 -8.03 25.73 10.86
C ALA A 132 -9.01 25.34 11.98
N THR A 133 -9.79 24.28 11.78
CA THR A 133 -10.66 23.77 12.87
C THR A 133 -9.83 22.99 13.88
N GLY A 134 -10.33 22.87 15.12
CA GLY A 134 -9.62 22.19 16.20
C GLY A 134 -8.65 23.08 16.96
N GLY A 135 -7.76 22.46 17.73
CA GLY A 135 -6.84 23.15 18.64
C GLY A 135 -5.58 23.67 17.95
N VAL A 136 -5.72 24.52 16.93
CA VAL A 136 -4.61 25.01 16.11
C VAL A 136 -4.37 26.51 16.23
N THR A 137 -3.12 26.94 16.02
CA THR A 137 -2.74 28.37 16.04
C THR A 137 -2.87 29.04 14.67
N GLY A 138 -3.03 28.27 13.60
CA GLY A 138 -3.18 28.77 12.25
C GLY A 138 -3.49 27.67 11.23
N PRO A 139 -3.92 28.05 10.00
CA PRO A 139 -4.32 27.09 8.99
C PRO A 139 -3.18 26.18 8.51
N HIS A 140 -3.44 24.87 8.52
CA HIS A 140 -2.57 23.85 7.96
C HIS A 140 -3.38 22.56 7.75
N LEU A 141 -2.79 21.58 7.06
CA LEU A 141 -3.32 20.21 7.06
C LEU A 141 -2.44 19.36 7.97
N HIS A 142 -3.01 18.88 9.08
CA HIS A 142 -2.39 17.80 9.86
C HIS A 142 -2.69 16.46 9.20
N TYR A 143 -1.64 15.68 8.96
CA TYR A 143 -1.69 14.43 8.23
C TYR A 143 -0.97 13.32 8.97
N GLU A 144 -1.51 12.11 8.89
CA GLU A 144 -0.88 10.93 9.50
C GLU A 144 -0.90 9.75 8.53
N GLN A 145 0.20 9.00 8.49
CA GLN A 145 0.22 7.62 8.00
C GLN A 145 0.31 6.67 9.19
N ARG A 146 -0.57 5.69 9.22
CA ARG A 146 -0.75 4.80 10.36
C ARG A 146 -0.71 3.35 9.91
N VAL A 147 -0.14 2.48 10.74
CA VAL A 147 -0.16 1.02 10.57
C VAL A 147 -0.66 0.39 11.84
N ASN A 148 -1.74 -0.39 11.74
CA ASN A 148 -2.42 -1.03 12.88
C ASN A 148 -2.72 -0.04 14.01
N GLY A 149 -3.22 1.15 13.63
CA GLY A 149 -3.57 2.21 14.57
C GLY A 149 -2.40 2.99 15.17
N THR A 150 -1.15 2.74 14.78
CA THR A 150 0.03 3.49 15.26
C THR A 150 0.57 4.39 14.16
N VAL A 151 0.83 5.67 14.47
CA VAL A 151 1.43 6.63 13.51
C VAL A 151 2.87 6.24 13.20
N ARG A 152 3.25 6.32 11.93
CA ARG A 152 4.58 6.02 11.41
C ARG A 152 5.13 7.23 10.68
N LYS A 153 6.46 7.24 10.47
CA LYS A 153 7.10 8.22 9.58
C LYS A 153 6.42 8.16 8.21
N ALA A 154 5.91 9.29 7.76
CA ALA A 154 5.25 9.36 6.47
C ALA A 154 6.25 9.17 5.32
N ILE A 155 5.87 8.35 4.36
CA ILE A 155 6.55 8.22 3.07
C ILE A 155 5.57 8.70 2.01
N LEU A 156 5.95 9.74 1.27
CA LEU A 156 5.12 10.38 0.24
C LEU A 156 5.87 10.30 -1.07
N ASP A 157 5.23 9.79 -2.11
CA ASP A 157 5.85 9.57 -3.42
C ASP A 157 7.16 8.74 -3.34
N GLY A 158 7.22 7.81 -2.38
CA GLY A 158 8.43 7.03 -2.07
C GLY A 158 9.52 7.76 -1.29
N VAL A 159 9.31 9.04 -0.93
CA VAL A 159 10.27 9.86 -0.17
C VAL A 159 9.81 10.03 1.27
N ALA A 160 10.68 9.71 2.23
CA ALA A 160 10.38 9.91 3.64
C ALA A 160 10.34 11.40 3.99
N VAL A 161 9.31 11.82 4.74
CA VAL A 161 9.25 13.17 5.31
C VAL A 161 10.30 13.27 6.43
N PRO A 162 11.24 14.23 6.37
CA PRO A 162 12.28 14.34 7.38
C PRO A 162 11.74 14.83 8.73
N TYR A 163 12.20 14.19 9.80
CA TYR A 163 12.01 14.62 11.17
C TYR A 163 12.98 15.82 11.37
N TYR A 164 12.48 17.01 11.73
CA TYR A 164 13.24 18.27 11.96
C TYR A 164 13.54 19.20 10.77
N ALA A 165 12.90 19.03 9.61
CA ALA A 165 13.06 19.97 8.50
C ALA A 165 11.72 20.38 7.89
N HIS A 166 11.62 21.66 7.53
CA HIS A 166 10.58 22.18 6.63
C HIS A 166 11.03 21.89 5.21
N THR A 167 10.38 20.93 4.56
CA THR A 167 10.81 20.46 3.24
C THR A 167 9.69 20.68 2.24
N ALA A 168 10.02 21.21 1.07
CA ALA A 168 9.06 21.34 -0.02
C ALA A 168 8.78 19.96 -0.62
N PHE A 169 7.50 19.59 -0.69
CA PHE A 169 7.01 18.42 -1.41
C PHE A 169 6.07 18.88 -2.51
N THR A 170 6.32 18.44 -3.74
CA THR A 170 5.44 18.67 -4.89
C THR A 170 4.53 17.46 -5.05
N SER A 171 3.22 17.69 -5.12
CA SER A 171 2.27 16.62 -5.30
C SER A 171 2.30 16.04 -6.70
N HIS A 172 2.40 14.71 -6.76
CA HIS A 172 2.22 13.91 -7.98
C HIS A 172 0.82 13.27 -8.04
N ASN A 173 -0.07 13.63 -7.11
CA ASN A 173 -1.38 13.04 -6.96
C ASN A 173 -2.30 13.37 -8.14
N SER A 174 -2.81 12.32 -8.80
CA SER A 174 -3.69 12.43 -9.98
C SER A 174 -3.14 13.30 -11.13
N CYS A 175 -1.82 13.30 -11.35
CA CYS A 175 -1.18 14.06 -12.43
C CYS A 175 -1.34 13.47 -13.85
N GLY A 176 -2.22 12.48 -14.04
CA GLY A 176 -2.43 11.84 -15.35
C GLY A 176 -1.36 10.81 -15.75
N PHE A 177 -0.34 10.60 -14.92
CA PHE A 177 0.58 9.47 -15.02
C PHE A 177 0.34 8.45 -13.91
N ASN A 178 0.82 7.23 -14.09
CA ASN A 178 0.67 6.19 -13.09
C ASN A 178 1.55 6.52 -11.87
N PRO A 179 0.99 6.53 -10.64
CA PRO A 179 1.80 6.80 -9.46
C PRO A 179 2.75 5.65 -9.13
N TYR A 180 2.58 4.46 -9.72
CA TYR A 180 3.45 3.31 -9.47
C TYR A 180 4.49 3.14 -10.59
N THR A 181 5.75 3.07 -10.19
CA THR A 181 6.85 2.63 -11.05
C THR A 181 7.01 1.11 -11.00
N PRO A 182 7.56 0.47 -12.04
CA PRO A 182 7.79 -0.97 -12.03
C PRO A 182 8.69 -1.44 -10.87
N THR A 183 9.68 -0.63 -10.48
CA THR A 183 10.56 -0.92 -9.33
C THR A 183 9.83 -0.83 -7.99
N GLN A 184 8.89 0.12 -7.82
CA GLN A 184 8.05 0.16 -6.62
C GLN A 184 7.13 -1.06 -6.52
N VAL A 185 6.60 -1.56 -7.64
CA VAL A 185 5.75 -2.76 -7.66
C VAL A 185 6.54 -4.03 -7.32
N CYS A 186 7.73 -4.20 -7.91
CA CYS A 186 8.58 -5.37 -7.63
C CYS A 186 9.33 -5.28 -6.29
N GLY A 187 9.52 -4.08 -5.75
CA GLY A 187 10.19 -3.83 -4.48
C GLY A 187 11.67 -3.52 -4.61
N SER A 188 12.31 -3.28 -3.46
CA SER A 188 13.72 -2.89 -3.38
C SER A 188 14.67 -3.93 -3.99
N GLY A 189 15.71 -3.45 -4.69
CA GLY A 189 16.75 -4.29 -5.29
C GLY A 189 16.44 -4.80 -6.70
N TYR A 190 15.22 -4.61 -7.18
CA TYR A 190 14.88 -4.88 -8.59
C TYR A 190 15.29 -3.72 -9.49
N SER A 191 15.83 -4.06 -10.65
CA SER A 191 16.10 -3.13 -11.76
C SER A 191 15.40 -3.61 -13.01
N VAL A 192 14.86 -2.69 -13.81
CA VAL A 192 14.27 -3.03 -15.11
C VAL A 192 15.37 -3.55 -16.03
N ILE A 193 15.16 -4.75 -16.58
CA ILE A 193 16.06 -5.38 -17.56
C ILE A 193 15.43 -5.46 -18.95
N ASP A 194 14.10 -5.39 -19.04
CA ASP A 194 13.37 -5.35 -20.31
C ASP A 194 11.97 -4.73 -20.18
N SER A 195 11.39 -4.29 -21.29
CA SER A 195 10.03 -3.74 -21.33
C SER A 195 9.41 -3.79 -22.72
N GLN A 196 8.09 -3.96 -22.78
CA GLN A 196 7.31 -3.90 -24.01
C GLN A 196 6.13 -2.95 -23.87
N ALA A 197 6.03 -1.99 -24.80
CA ALA A 197 4.91 -1.08 -24.89
C ALA A 197 3.64 -1.83 -25.35
N LEU A 198 2.52 -1.51 -24.70
CA LEU A 198 1.18 -1.96 -25.04
C LEU A 198 0.30 -0.74 -25.29
N THR A 199 -0.80 -0.91 -26.04
CA THR A 199 -1.81 0.13 -26.10
C THR A 199 -2.42 0.31 -24.71
N GLY A 200 -2.17 1.47 -24.09
CA GLY A 200 -2.68 1.79 -22.75
C GLY A 200 -1.78 1.37 -21.58
N GLY A 201 -0.55 0.92 -21.83
CA GLY A 201 0.42 0.66 -20.76
C GLY A 201 1.76 0.14 -21.24
N THR A 202 2.52 -0.42 -20.30
CA THR A 202 3.82 -1.06 -20.59
C THR A 202 3.99 -2.22 -19.63
N VAL A 203 4.39 -3.37 -20.16
CA VAL A 203 4.82 -4.51 -19.34
C VAL A 203 6.33 -4.46 -19.18
N TYR A 204 6.81 -4.73 -17.97
CA TYR A 204 8.21 -4.68 -17.59
C TYR A 204 8.66 -6.03 -17.05
N LEU A 205 9.89 -6.41 -17.40
CA LEU A 205 10.66 -7.43 -16.72
C LEU A 205 11.75 -6.76 -15.89
N LEU A 206 11.81 -7.12 -14.61
CA LEU A 206 12.83 -6.67 -13.67
C LEU A 206 13.58 -7.85 -13.10
N PHE A 207 14.83 -7.61 -12.72
CA PHE A 207 15.69 -8.59 -12.08
C PHE A 207 16.33 -8.03 -10.82
N ASN A 208 16.46 -8.87 -9.80
CA ASN A 208 17.19 -8.57 -8.58
C ASN A 208 18.42 -9.48 -8.51
N SER A 209 19.60 -8.89 -8.78
CA SER A 209 20.86 -9.62 -8.81
C SER A 209 21.32 -10.12 -7.44
N ALA A 210 20.80 -9.56 -6.34
CA ALA A 210 21.16 -9.99 -5.00
C ALA A 210 20.52 -11.33 -4.61
N ASN A 211 19.39 -11.69 -5.22
CA ASN A 211 18.68 -12.93 -4.90
C ASN A 211 18.34 -13.80 -6.13
N GLY A 212 18.60 -13.34 -7.35
CA GLY A 212 18.37 -14.09 -8.58
C GLY A 212 16.91 -14.19 -9.02
N TYR A 213 16.04 -13.29 -8.52
CA TYR A 213 14.62 -13.28 -8.88
C TYR A 213 14.32 -12.36 -10.05
N ASN A 214 13.50 -12.86 -10.96
CA ASN A 214 12.78 -12.08 -11.96
C ASN A 214 11.44 -11.61 -11.37
N CYS A 215 10.96 -10.46 -11.84
CA CYS A 215 9.66 -9.90 -11.51
C CYS A 215 9.03 -9.27 -12.75
N VAL A 216 7.74 -9.55 -12.97
CA VAL A 216 6.96 -8.97 -14.07
C VAL A 216 5.84 -8.13 -13.51
N THR A 217 5.64 -6.94 -14.09
CA THR A 217 4.50 -6.08 -13.80
C THR A 217 4.06 -5.33 -15.05
N THR A 218 2.75 -5.11 -15.19
CA THR A 218 2.17 -4.30 -16.26
C THR A 218 1.61 -3.03 -15.68
N ILE A 219 2.18 -1.88 -16.05
CA ILE A 219 1.79 -0.56 -15.58
C ILE A 219 0.89 0.11 -16.62
N LYS A 220 -0.30 0.57 -16.22
CA LYS A 220 -1.23 1.28 -17.10
C LYS A 220 -0.75 2.70 -17.38
N SER A 221 -0.92 3.17 -18.61
CA SER A 221 -0.75 4.58 -19.02
C SER A 221 -2.07 5.26 -19.38
N THR A 222 -3.16 4.50 -19.51
CA THR A 222 -4.53 5.02 -19.69
C THR A 222 -5.48 4.45 -18.65
N SER A 223 -6.63 5.10 -18.45
CA SER A 223 -7.62 4.70 -17.43
C SER A 223 -7.02 4.53 -16.02
N ILE A 224 -5.97 5.30 -15.70
CA ILE A 224 -5.25 5.26 -14.43
C ILE A 224 -6.22 5.61 -13.29
N GLY A 225 -6.24 4.77 -12.25
CA GLY A 225 -7.16 4.94 -11.11
C GLY A 225 -8.57 4.36 -11.30
N THR A 226 -8.87 3.85 -12.50
CA THR A 226 -10.14 3.16 -12.81
C THR A 226 -9.87 1.68 -13.03
N ALA A 227 -10.58 0.79 -12.33
CA ALA A 227 -10.41 -0.65 -12.51
C ALA A 227 -10.72 -1.07 -13.96
N SER A 228 -9.76 -1.69 -14.64
CA SER A 228 -9.89 -2.18 -16.01
C SER A 228 -9.04 -3.44 -16.22
N PRO A 229 -9.35 -4.33 -17.18
CA PRO A 229 -8.59 -5.56 -17.40
C PRO A 229 -7.10 -5.31 -17.66
N VAL A 230 -6.24 -5.89 -16.83
CA VAL A 230 -4.77 -5.88 -16.95
C VAL A 230 -4.23 -7.22 -16.45
N SER A 231 -3.13 -7.68 -17.05
CA SER A 231 -2.42 -8.87 -16.56
C SER A 231 -0.90 -8.73 -16.64
N ALA A 232 -0.20 -9.53 -15.85
CA ALA A 232 1.23 -9.76 -15.88
C ALA A 232 1.48 -11.27 -15.73
N HIS A 233 2.42 -11.83 -16.48
CA HIS A 233 2.77 -13.25 -16.39
C HIS A 233 4.26 -13.50 -16.53
N LEU A 234 4.72 -14.58 -15.90
CA LEU A 234 6.11 -15.03 -15.91
C LEU A 234 6.15 -16.56 -15.92
N GLN A 235 6.99 -17.12 -16.78
CA GLN A 235 7.27 -18.54 -16.86
C GLN A 235 8.78 -18.77 -16.93
N VAL A 236 9.32 -19.56 -16.01
CA VAL A 236 10.67 -20.11 -16.14
C VAL A 236 10.59 -21.32 -17.06
N GLN A 237 11.52 -21.48 -18.00
CA GLN A 237 11.49 -22.59 -18.95
C GLN A 237 11.40 -23.95 -18.23
N GLY A 238 10.45 -24.78 -18.67
CA GLY A 238 10.16 -26.07 -18.04
C GLY A 238 9.29 -26.01 -16.77
N SER A 239 8.87 -24.81 -16.35
CA SER A 239 7.94 -24.61 -15.22
C SER A 239 6.55 -24.18 -15.70
N THR A 240 5.57 -24.18 -14.80
CA THR A 240 4.24 -23.62 -15.06
C THR A 240 4.29 -22.09 -15.11
N VAL A 241 3.54 -21.49 -16.03
CA VAL A 241 3.32 -20.04 -16.04
C VAL A 241 2.61 -19.59 -14.76
N VAL A 242 2.94 -18.39 -14.33
CA VAL A 242 2.33 -17.72 -13.19
C VAL A 242 1.78 -16.42 -13.71
N THR A 243 0.54 -16.12 -13.34
CA THR A 243 -0.17 -14.97 -13.89
C THR A 243 -0.86 -14.24 -12.75
N ASP A 244 -0.75 -12.92 -12.76
CA ASP A 244 -1.66 -12.03 -12.07
C ASP A 244 -2.54 -11.35 -13.11
N SER A 245 -3.87 -11.47 -12.98
CA SER A 245 -4.81 -10.95 -13.98
C SER A 245 -6.13 -10.58 -13.32
N GLY A 246 -6.66 -9.43 -13.72
CA GLY A 246 -7.93 -8.94 -13.19
C GLY A 246 -8.23 -7.53 -13.65
N SER A 247 -9.26 -6.93 -13.06
CA SER A 247 -9.56 -5.52 -13.26
C SER A 247 -8.83 -4.69 -12.22
N PHE A 248 -7.73 -4.06 -12.61
CA PHE A 248 -6.87 -3.30 -11.71
C PHE A 248 -6.90 -1.80 -12.03
N ALA A 249 -6.80 -0.97 -10.98
CA ALA A 249 -6.82 0.48 -11.12
C ALA A 249 -5.52 1.02 -11.73
N TYR A 250 -4.37 0.43 -11.38
CA TYR A 250 -3.04 0.97 -11.70
C TYR A 250 -2.14 -0.03 -12.44
N TYR A 251 -2.04 -1.26 -11.97
CA TYR A 251 -1.12 -2.26 -12.52
C TYR A 251 -1.57 -3.69 -12.21
N ALA A 252 -1.01 -4.65 -12.93
CA ALA A 252 -0.98 -6.07 -12.52
C ALA A 252 0.46 -6.46 -12.16
N GLY A 253 0.61 -7.49 -11.33
CA GLY A 253 1.86 -7.91 -10.71
C GLY A 253 1.99 -7.40 -9.26
N PRO A 254 3.11 -7.69 -8.58
CA PRO A 254 4.28 -8.36 -9.13
C PRO A 254 4.07 -9.88 -9.28
N VAL A 255 4.53 -10.43 -10.40
CA VAL A 255 4.69 -11.89 -10.56
C VAL A 255 6.18 -12.19 -10.53
N SER A 256 6.66 -12.92 -9.52
CA SER A 256 8.09 -13.15 -9.32
C SER A 256 8.48 -14.63 -9.28
N ARG A 257 9.64 -14.96 -9.88
CA ARG A 257 10.25 -16.30 -9.88
C ARG A 257 11.77 -16.21 -9.95
N ALA A 258 12.45 -17.06 -9.19
CA ALA A 258 13.86 -17.34 -9.42
C ALA A 258 14.01 -18.20 -10.68
N ALA A 259 14.99 -17.87 -11.53
CA ALA A 259 15.27 -18.62 -12.75
C ALA A 259 16.68 -19.23 -12.78
N GLY A 260 17.62 -18.73 -11.98
CA GLY A 260 19.04 -19.06 -12.14
C GLY A 260 19.46 -18.83 -13.59
N SER A 261 20.24 -19.74 -14.18
CA SER A 261 20.64 -19.69 -15.59
C SER A 261 19.57 -20.18 -16.59
N THR A 262 18.30 -20.27 -16.17
CA THR A 262 17.21 -20.75 -17.01
C THR A 262 16.51 -19.57 -17.67
N CYS A 263 16.21 -19.68 -18.96
CA CYS A 263 15.49 -18.63 -19.67
C CYS A 263 14.08 -18.42 -19.09
N VAL A 264 13.58 -17.21 -19.20
CA VAL A 264 12.23 -16.83 -18.81
C VAL A 264 11.42 -16.35 -20.02
N GLN A 265 10.13 -16.63 -20.01
CA GLN A 265 9.13 -16.00 -20.85
C GLN A 265 8.28 -15.09 -19.97
N TRP A 266 8.04 -13.87 -20.42
CA TRP A 266 7.33 -12.85 -19.65
C TRP A 266 6.37 -12.07 -20.54
N GLY A 267 5.42 -11.40 -19.92
CA GLY A 267 4.45 -10.61 -20.67
C GLY A 267 3.27 -10.17 -19.84
N GLY A 268 2.26 -9.65 -20.51
CA GLY A 268 1.11 -9.05 -19.87
C GLY A 268 0.12 -8.45 -20.86
N SER A 269 -0.93 -7.82 -20.34
CA SER A 269 -1.95 -7.18 -21.16
C SER A 269 -2.52 -5.92 -20.51
N VAL A 270 -3.02 -5.02 -21.35
CA VAL A 270 -3.94 -3.94 -20.98
C VAL A 270 -5.11 -3.96 -21.96
N GLY A 271 -6.31 -4.25 -21.48
CA GLY A 271 -7.47 -4.50 -22.33
C GLY A 271 -7.20 -5.63 -23.33
N SER A 272 -7.35 -5.36 -24.62
CA SER A 272 -7.07 -6.31 -25.70
C SER A 272 -5.62 -6.29 -26.19
N SER A 273 -4.81 -5.32 -25.78
CA SER A 273 -3.38 -5.28 -26.14
C SER A 273 -2.61 -6.20 -25.22
N SER A 274 -1.87 -7.16 -25.80
CA SER A 274 -1.11 -8.14 -25.05
C SER A 274 0.24 -8.43 -25.70
N TYR A 275 1.16 -8.90 -24.88
CA TYR A 275 2.47 -9.36 -25.30
C TYR A 275 2.89 -10.56 -24.46
N THR A 276 3.59 -11.49 -25.11
CA THR A 276 4.33 -12.59 -24.50
C THR A 276 5.65 -12.72 -25.25
N SER A 277 6.77 -12.67 -24.53
CA SER A 277 8.11 -12.78 -25.10
C SER A 277 8.41 -14.22 -25.58
N PRO A 278 9.44 -14.43 -26.42
CA PRO A 278 10.11 -15.73 -26.46
C PRO A 278 10.77 -16.06 -25.10
N TYR A 279 11.32 -17.27 -24.95
CA TYR A 279 12.23 -17.54 -23.83
C TYR A 279 13.56 -16.81 -24.04
N GLU A 280 13.92 -15.98 -23.08
CA GLU A 280 15.10 -15.11 -23.13
C GLU A 280 15.63 -14.83 -21.70
N HIS A 281 16.60 -13.93 -21.55
CA HIS A 281 17.20 -13.57 -20.24
C HIS A 281 17.68 -14.78 -19.44
N CYS A 282 18.44 -15.68 -20.07
CA CYS A 282 18.91 -16.96 -19.55
C CYS A 282 20.14 -16.85 -18.59
N SER A 283 20.25 -15.75 -17.87
CA SER A 283 21.47 -15.33 -17.15
C SER A 283 21.45 -15.69 -15.67
#